data_AF-A0A1Y6EBI1-F1
#
_entry.id   AF-A0A1Y6EBI1-F1
#
_cell.length_a   1.000
_cell.length_b   1.000
_cell.length_c   1.000
_cell.angle_alpha   90.00
_cell.angle_beta   90.00
_cell.angle_gamma   90.00
#
_symmetry.space_group_name_H-M   'P 1'
#
loop_
_entity.id
_entity.type
_entity.pdbx_description
1 polymer ?
#
loop_
_entity_poly.entity_id
_entity_poly.type
_entity_poly.pdbx_seq_one_letter_code
_entity_poly.pdbx_strand_id
1 'polypeptide(L)' 'MTSITIEHHGRRRAYILKADGDNSTTRLATVYRMTDGWHAKLSDDHTQRAWSGPYGSVEEAAVRFAA' A
#
# COMPACT_ATOMS: atom_id res chain seq x y z
N MET A 1 -15.14 12.51 2.26
CA MET A 1 -14.80 11.28 3.00
C MET A 1 -13.58 10.67 2.33
N THR A 2 -12.47 10.54 3.04
CA THR A 2 -11.28 9.84 2.53
C THR A 2 -11.43 8.36 2.79
N SER A 3 -11.30 7.53 1.75
CA SER A 3 -11.35 6.07 1.87
C SER A 3 -10.06 5.44 1.33
N ILE A 4 -9.65 4.32 1.91
CA ILE A 4 -8.53 3.52 1.41
C ILE A 4 -9.06 2.39 0.55
N THR A 5 -8.45 2.18 -0.61
CA THR A 5 -8.76 1.10 -1.53
C THR A 5 -7.50 0.31 -1.84
N ILE A 6 -7.64 -1.01 -1.98
CA ILE A 6 -6.55 -1.91 -2.37
C ILE A 6 -6.80 -2.36 -3.81
N GLU A 7 -5.82 -2.12 -4.69
CA GLU A 7 -5.86 -2.60 -6.08
C GLU A 7 -4.80 -3.69 -6.29
N HIS A 8 -5.23 -4.91 -6.62
CA HIS A 8 -4.31 -6.02 -6.85
C HIS A 8 -3.78 -6.02 -8.29
N HIS A 9 -2.45 -5.95 -8.42
CA HIS A 9 -1.74 -6.09 -9.70
C HIS A 9 -1.07 -7.46 -9.78
N GLY A 10 -1.91 -8.48 -9.95
CA GLY A 10 -1.50 -9.87 -9.96
C GLY A 10 -1.26 -10.44 -8.55
N ARG A 11 -0.62 -11.61 -8.48
CA ARG A 11 -0.53 -12.40 -7.24
C ARG A 11 0.50 -11.90 -6.22
N ARG A 12 1.41 -11.02 -6.64
CA ARG A 12 2.58 -10.61 -5.85
C ARG A 12 2.71 -9.11 -5.66
N ARG A 13 1.73 -8.32 -6.12
CA ARG A 13 1.78 -6.87 -6.02
C ARG A 13 0.38 -6.31 -5.84
N ALA A 14 0.27 -5.28 -5.01
CA ALA A 14 -0.94 -4.51 -4.82
C ALA A 14 -0.59 -3.03 -4.58
N TYR A 15 -1.53 -2.14 -4.86
CA TYR A 15 -1.42 -0.71 -4.56
C TYR A 15 -2.40 -0.34 -3.46
N ILE A 16 -1.93 0.50 -2.54
CA ILE A 16 -2.77 1.14 -1.53
C ILE A 16 -3.06 2.54 -2.05
N LEU A 17 -4.34 2.81 -2.29
CA LEU A 17 -4.85 4.05 -2.87
C LEU A 17 -5.70 4.79 -1.84
N LYS A 18 -5.59 6.12 -1.81
CA LYS A 18 -6.46 7.02 -1.07
C LYS A 18 -7.40 7.71 -2.04
N ALA A 19 -8.71 7.61 -1.82
CA ALA A 19 -9.69 8.39 -2.55
C ALA A 19 -9.84 9.76 -1.88
N ASP A 20 -9.48 10.82 -2.59
CA ASP A 20 -9.66 12.20 -2.18
C ASP A 20 -10.90 12.72 -2.90
N GLY A 21 -12.09 12.56 -2.28
CA GLY A 21 -13.40 13.24 -2.51
C GLY A 21 -13.90 13.53 -3.94
N ASP A 22 -13.06 14.10 -4.79
CA ASP A 22 -13.28 14.57 -6.15
C ASP A 22 -12.96 13.49 -7.20
N ASN A 23 -13.29 12.23 -6.91
CA ASN A 23 -12.98 11.07 -7.78
C ASN A 23 -11.49 10.84 -8.10
N SER A 24 -10.59 11.56 -7.42
CA SER A 24 -9.15 11.40 -7.59
C SER A 24 -8.62 10.35 -6.61
N THR A 25 -7.76 9.45 -7.09
CA THR A 25 -7.07 8.48 -6.24
C THR A 25 -5.57 8.76 -6.22
N THR A 26 -5.03 8.89 -5.02
CA THR A 26 -3.59 9.07 -4.79
C THR A 26 -3.01 7.73 -4.34
N ARG A 27 -1.93 7.27 -4.98
CA ARG A 27 -1.23 6.06 -4.52
C ARG A 27 -0.38 6.39 -3.30
N LEU A 28 -0.68 5.76 -2.17
CA LEU A 28 0.07 5.91 -0.92
C LEU A 28 1.27 4.97 -0.88
N ALA A 29 1.08 3.71 -1.26
CA ALA A 29 2.12 2.71 -1.20
C ALA A 29 1.95 1.61 -2.26
N THR A 30 3.05 0.95 -2.60
CA THR A 30 3.07 -0.31 -3.34
C THR A 30 3.44 -1.45 -2.40
N VAL A 31 2.62 -2.49 -2.37
CA VAL A 31 2.86 -3.69 -1.55
C VAL A 31 3.37 -4.82 -2.45
N TYR A 32 4.46 -5.46 -2.05
CA TYR A 32 5.13 -6.55 -2.75
C TYR A 32 5.11 -7.82 -1.93
N ARG A 33 4.79 -8.97 -2.56
CA ARG A 33 4.93 -10.29 -1.93
C ARG A 33 6.35 -10.81 -2.09
N MET A 34 7.10 -10.75 -1.00
CA MET A 34 8.44 -11.30 -0.86
C MET A 34 8.39 -12.69 -0.24
N THR A 35 9.56 -13.28 0.00
CA THR A 35 9.68 -14.66 0.52
C THR A 35 9.23 -14.80 1.97
N ASP A 36 9.33 -13.72 2.74
CA ASP A 36 9.07 -13.63 4.18
C ASP A 36 7.73 -12.96 4.52
N GLY A 37 7.00 -12.45 3.51
CA GLY A 37 5.69 -11.81 3.70
C GLY A 37 5.42 -10.71 2.69
N TRP A 38 4.45 -9.85 3.02
CA TRP A 38 4.15 -8.66 2.25
C TRP A 38 4.92 -7.46 2.78
N HIS A 39 5.53 -6.69 1.89
CA HIS A 39 6.27 -5.47 2.25
C HIS A 39 5.69 -4.28 1.50
N ALA A 40 5.40 -3.19 2.21
CA ALA A 40 4.91 -1.97 1.62
C ALA A 40 6.07 -0.99 1.41
N LYS A 41 6.07 -0.30 0.27
CA LYS A 41 6.95 0.83 -0.02
C LYS A 41 6.10 2.07 -0.25
N LEU A 42 6.39 3.16 0.45
CA LEU A 42 5.78 4.46 0.21
C LEU A 42 5.97 4.90 -1.25
N SER A 43 4.94 5.57 -1.81
CA SER A 43 4.95 6.00 -3.21
C SER A 43 5.65 7.33 -3.43
N ASP A 44 5.72 8.17 -2.40
CA ASP A 44 6.34 9.49 -2.37
C ASP A 44 7.78 9.46 -1.80
N ASP A 45 8.11 8.45 -1.00
CA ASP A 45 9.46 8.24 -0.47
C ASP A 45 10.23 7.16 -1.27
N HIS A 46 11.30 7.58 -1.94
CA HIS A 46 12.16 6.71 -2.72
C HIS A 46 13.37 6.15 -1.94
N THR A 47 13.49 6.47 -0.65
CA THR A 47 14.60 6.00 0.19
C THR A 47 14.41 4.56 0.66
N GLN A 48 15.44 3.97 1.26
CA GLN A 48 15.32 2.64 1.89
C GLN A 48 14.40 2.66 3.12
N ARG A 49 14.21 3.81 3.77
CA ARG A 49 13.35 3.95 4.96
C ARG A 49 11.86 3.96 4.60
N ALA A 50 11.54 4.08 3.31
CA ALA A 50 10.20 4.01 2.77
C ALA A 50 9.55 2.62 2.88
N TRP A 51 10.31 1.59 3.27
CA TRP A 51 9.85 0.22 3.35
C TRP A 51 9.36 -0.15 4.75
N SER A 52 8.28 -0.92 4.79
CA SER A 52 7.71 -1.45 6.02
C SER A 52 7.16 -2.87 5.82
N GLY A 53 7.12 -3.65 6.89
CA GLY A 53 6.78 -5.07 6.88
C GLY A 53 7.84 -5.92 7.59
N PRO A 54 7.78 -7.26 7.46
CA PRO A 54 6.77 -8.02 6.71
C PRO A 54 5.38 -7.98 7.36
N TYR A 55 4.35 -8.05 6.53
CA TYR A 55 2.93 -8.20 6.90
C TYR A 55 2.41 -9.57 6.48
N GLY A 56 1.41 -10.08 7.19
CA GLY A 56 0.69 -11.31 6.86
C GLY A 56 -0.21 -11.17 5.63
N SER A 57 -0.75 -9.97 5.38
CA SER A 57 -1.60 -9.70 4.21
C SER A 57 -1.47 -8.26 3.70
N VAL A 58 -2.10 -7.97 2.54
CA VAL A 58 -2.14 -6.62 1.96
C VAL A 58 -3.06 -5.72 2.78
N GLU A 59 -4.13 -6.27 3.33
CA GLU A 59 -5.10 -5.58 4.18
C GLU A 59 -4.43 -5.12 5.49
N GLU A 60 -3.60 -5.98 6.10
CA GLU A 60 -2.81 -5.60 7.27
C GLU A 60 -1.87 -4.43 6.96
N ALA A 61 -1.22 -4.45 5.79
CA ALA A 61 -0.41 -3.32 5.34
C ALA A 61 -1.27 -2.06 5.19
N ALA A 62 -2.46 -2.15 4.58
CA ALA A 62 -3.35 -1.02 4.33
C ALA A 62 -3.81 -0.30 5.62
N VAL A 63 -3.98 -1.02 6.73
CA VAL A 63 -4.32 -0.42 8.04
C VAL A 63 -3.28 0.62 8.46
N ARG A 64 -2.00 0.45 8.11
CA ARG A 64 -0.94 1.43 8.43
C ARG A 64 -1.08 2.77 7.69
N PHE A 65 -1.80 2.78 6.58
CA PHE A 65 -1.97 3.94 5.72
C PHE A 65 -3.38 4.55 5.79
N ALA A 66 -4.25 3.97 6.63
CA ALA A 66 -5.62 4.42 6.84
C ALA A 66 -5.77 5.44 8.00
N ALA A 67 -4.65 5.85 8.62
CA ALA A 67 -4.60 6.82 9.72
C ALA A 67 -4.66 8.27 9.23
#